data_AF-A0A821E563-F1
#
_entry.id   AF-A0A821E563-F1
#
_cell.length_a   1.000
_cell.length_b   1.000
_cell.length_c   1.000
_cell.angle_alpha   90.00
_cell.angle_beta   90.00
_cell.angle_gamma   90.00
#
_symmetry.space_group_name_H-M   'P 1'
#
loop_
_entity.id
_entity.type
_entity.pdbx_description
1 polymer ?
#
loop_
_entity_poly.entity_id
_entity_poly.type
_entity_poly.pdbx_seq_one_letter_code
_entity_poly.pdbx_strand_id
1 'polypeptide(L)'
;QELERAQRALERLRDQLKEIGKELSDKEAELTRAQMEQKNLEDLLQAEIKHLQEIDAVVARLEEELRQAKIKLDTALERLRQLTEHLHQQQQLELQMQRAYEAQVTATNLAQDRANEADRREREAKHAADKAIREQKQAEAIVASIKSELNDAEISLAWALAALATALLIPIAGEIAAIPILATIAALEVAIFALASKLNRAENTLSQANSMRDRALELHETSKTEKQKADETLTEEKNKLATAKTNWDKQIEAKNAAKKAVETQTEVVTAATNHFKNVERQLADSKEQQTKQRTKVHNVEMQVKEKTVQVAQLKMERGALQLRQEQTQDAFNQANTVFIQATIRDDKATRNLKDLKDKNEAKRGEIQEMKDLVDKKKAEVEKARADHLLAERKAQEAKNEVGDKKKAEVEKARADHLLAERKAQEAKNEVGLIKQDLETAAKSATKSNEQIEAQKKMLIKEEEKSNTLARKKEILKEELENTRQKKEQLENRVQDLNKQLKIQNEAMMEKNNEVYNISTNLESKKQKQSQIEIHRIEHIAHAKRIQEQIADYQQVLDKNHADLEQAKKDKDTQENAQQ
;
A
#
# COMPACT_ATOMS: atom_id res chain seq x y z
N GLN A 1 0.23 -38.29 -85.26
CA GLN A 1 -1.03 -38.12 -84.49
C GLN A 1 -0.92 -38.59 -83.04
N GLU A 2 -0.72 -39.88 -82.73
CA GLU A 2 -0.63 -40.33 -81.32
C GLU A 2 0.54 -39.68 -80.58
N LEU A 3 1.72 -39.66 -81.21
CA LEU A 3 2.94 -39.02 -80.68
C LEU A 3 2.72 -37.54 -80.32
N GLU A 4 2.06 -36.77 -81.19
CA GLU A 4 1.73 -35.35 -80.96
C GLU A 4 0.75 -35.16 -79.78
N ARG A 5 -0.19 -36.09 -79.58
CA ARG A 5 -1.11 -36.05 -78.43
C ARG A 5 -0.36 -36.32 -77.13
N ALA A 6 0.56 -37.28 -77.11
CA ALA A 6 1.41 -37.56 -75.96
C ALA A 6 2.37 -36.40 -75.65
N GLN A 7 2.98 -35.79 -76.68
CA GLN A 7 3.81 -34.60 -76.53
C GLN A 7 3.04 -33.42 -75.92
N ARG A 8 1.85 -33.09 -76.45
CA ARG A 8 1.03 -31.99 -75.90
C ARG A 8 0.53 -32.27 -74.48
N ALA A 9 0.38 -33.53 -74.08
CA ALA A 9 0.07 -33.90 -72.70
C ALA A 9 1.27 -33.66 -71.78
N LEU A 10 2.48 -34.03 -72.21
CA LEU A 10 3.73 -33.73 -71.50
C LEU A 10 3.98 -32.23 -71.35
N GLU A 11 3.79 -31.44 -72.41
CA GLU A 11 3.98 -30.00 -72.39
C GLU A 11 3.05 -29.33 -71.36
N ARG A 12 1.76 -29.69 -71.36
CA ARG A 12 0.78 -29.22 -70.36
C ARG A 12 1.16 -29.58 -68.93
N LEU A 13 1.52 -30.84 -68.67
CA LEU A 13 1.92 -31.30 -67.34
C LEU A 13 3.23 -30.63 -66.87
N ARG A 14 4.16 -30.37 -67.80
CA ARG A 14 5.40 -29.63 -67.53
C ARG A 14 5.15 -28.18 -67.16
N ASP A 15 4.19 -27.52 -67.82
CA ASP A 15 3.84 -26.13 -67.51
C ASP A 15 3.04 -26.04 -66.20
N GLN A 16 2.15 -26.99 -65.93
CA GLN A 16 1.50 -27.12 -64.60
C GLN A 16 2.53 -27.35 -63.48
N LEU A 17 3.58 -28.14 -63.70
CA LEU A 17 4.67 -28.32 -62.73
C LEU A 17 5.49 -27.04 -62.49
N LYS A 18 5.69 -26.19 -63.52
CA LYS A 18 6.29 -24.86 -63.35
C LYS A 18 5.38 -23.93 -62.54
N GLU A 19 4.08 -23.93 -62.84
CA GLU A 19 3.08 -23.10 -62.18
C GLU A 19 2.97 -23.45 -60.69
N ILE A 20 2.80 -24.73 -60.36
CA ILE A 20 2.80 -25.23 -58.97
C ILE A 20 4.16 -24.96 -58.29
N GLY A 21 5.27 -25.11 -59.00
CA GLY A 21 6.60 -24.75 -58.49
C GLY A 21 6.74 -23.28 -58.13
N LYS A 22 6.07 -22.39 -58.87
CA LYS A 22 6.00 -20.96 -58.55
C LYS A 22 5.05 -20.69 -57.38
N GLU A 23 3.84 -21.26 -57.38
CA GLU A 23 2.89 -21.19 -56.26
C GLU A 23 3.55 -21.60 -54.94
N LEU A 24 4.37 -22.67 -54.95
CA LEU A 24 5.16 -23.13 -53.81
C LEU A 24 6.22 -22.11 -53.37
N SER A 25 6.99 -21.56 -54.29
CA SER A 25 8.03 -20.55 -53.97
C SER A 25 7.41 -19.25 -53.41
N ASP A 26 6.30 -18.81 -53.98
CA ASP A 26 5.55 -17.64 -53.49
C ASP A 26 4.97 -17.93 -52.09
N LYS A 27 4.41 -19.13 -51.85
CA LYS A 27 3.91 -19.56 -50.53
C LYS A 27 5.00 -19.80 -49.47
N GLU A 28 6.19 -20.24 -49.86
CA GLU A 28 7.33 -20.34 -48.93
C GLU A 28 7.85 -18.95 -48.53
N ALA A 29 7.82 -17.97 -49.43
CA ALA A 29 8.11 -16.58 -49.09
C ALA A 29 7.04 -15.97 -48.16
N GLU A 30 5.75 -16.21 -48.40
CA GLU A 30 4.66 -15.80 -47.49
C GLU A 30 4.82 -16.42 -46.10
N LEU A 31 5.02 -17.76 -46.03
CA LEU A 31 5.20 -18.48 -44.77
C LEU A 31 6.43 -17.98 -44.00
N THR A 32 7.55 -17.75 -44.67
CA THR A 32 8.77 -17.23 -44.04
C THR A 32 8.54 -15.84 -43.45
N ARG A 33 7.84 -14.94 -44.16
CA ARG A 33 7.45 -13.62 -43.63
C ARG A 33 6.54 -13.73 -42.41
N ALA A 34 5.48 -14.53 -42.50
CA ALA A 34 4.53 -14.73 -41.40
C ALA A 34 5.20 -15.33 -40.15
N GLN A 35 6.19 -16.22 -40.32
CA GLN A 35 6.98 -16.76 -39.21
C GLN A 35 7.93 -15.72 -38.58
N MET A 36 8.54 -14.83 -39.37
CA MET A 36 9.32 -13.72 -38.83
C MET A 36 8.44 -12.70 -38.10
N GLU A 37 7.26 -12.38 -38.64
CA GLU A 37 6.26 -11.52 -37.98
C GLU A 37 5.77 -12.13 -36.66
N GLN A 38 5.44 -13.43 -36.64
CA GLN A 38 5.10 -14.15 -35.42
C GLN A 38 6.22 -14.04 -34.38
N LYS A 39 7.48 -14.34 -34.74
CA LYS A 39 8.62 -14.27 -33.81
C LYS A 39 8.84 -12.86 -33.27
N ASN A 40 8.76 -11.83 -34.12
CA ASN A 40 8.91 -10.44 -33.69
C ASN A 40 7.83 -10.03 -32.66
N LEU A 41 6.61 -10.56 -32.79
CA LEU A 41 5.53 -10.35 -31.82
C LEU A 41 5.72 -11.18 -30.54
N GLU A 42 6.30 -12.38 -30.62
CA GLU A 42 6.66 -13.20 -29.46
C GLU A 42 7.82 -12.57 -28.66
N ASP A 43 8.83 -12.02 -29.33
CA ASP A 43 9.93 -11.27 -28.72
C ASP A 43 9.40 -9.96 -28.07
N LEU A 44 8.49 -9.24 -28.73
CA LEU A 44 7.80 -8.06 -28.17
C LEU A 44 6.92 -8.42 -26.95
N LEU A 45 6.20 -9.54 -27.01
CA LEU A 45 5.38 -10.03 -25.90
C LEU A 45 6.24 -10.32 -24.66
N GLN A 46 7.40 -10.96 -24.83
CA GLN A 46 8.33 -11.18 -23.72
C GLN A 46 8.84 -9.86 -23.11
N ALA A 47 9.13 -8.85 -23.94
CA ALA A 47 9.54 -7.53 -23.47
C ALA A 47 8.43 -6.80 -22.69
N GLU A 48 7.19 -6.76 -23.20
CA GLU A 48 6.06 -6.12 -22.52
C GLU A 48 5.61 -6.90 -21.26
N ILE A 49 5.78 -8.23 -21.21
CA ILE A 49 5.60 -9.05 -19.99
C ILE A 49 6.67 -8.72 -18.95
N LYS A 50 7.95 -8.59 -19.33
CA LYS A 50 9.02 -8.20 -18.40
C LYS A 50 8.77 -6.81 -17.82
N HIS A 51 8.37 -5.85 -18.65
CA HIS A 51 8.01 -4.51 -18.20
C HIS A 51 6.78 -4.52 -17.27
N LEU A 52 5.81 -5.42 -17.49
CA LEU A 52 4.71 -5.64 -16.54
C LEU A 52 5.20 -6.19 -15.19
N GLN A 53 6.14 -7.15 -15.18
CA GLN A 53 6.72 -7.69 -13.95
C GLN A 53 7.50 -6.62 -13.15
N GLU A 54 8.19 -5.73 -13.84
CA GLU A 54 8.87 -4.58 -13.24
C GLU A 54 7.88 -3.61 -12.56
N ILE A 55 6.73 -3.33 -13.21
CA ILE A 55 5.66 -2.51 -12.61
C ILE A 55 4.95 -3.25 -11.45
N ASP A 56 4.63 -4.54 -11.60
CA ASP A 56 4.02 -5.36 -10.55
C ASP A 56 4.90 -5.36 -9.27
N ALA A 57 6.23 -5.39 -9.42
CA ALA A 57 7.17 -5.29 -8.30
C ALA A 57 7.20 -3.89 -7.64
N VAL A 58 7.06 -2.81 -8.43
CA VAL A 58 6.94 -1.44 -7.91
C VAL A 58 5.62 -1.27 -7.14
N VAL A 59 4.51 -1.78 -7.66
CA VAL A 59 3.21 -1.77 -6.97
C VAL A 59 3.30 -2.52 -5.65
N ALA A 60 3.82 -3.75 -5.63
CA ALA A 60 3.96 -4.54 -4.40
C ALA A 60 4.85 -3.86 -3.33
N ARG A 61 5.93 -3.18 -3.75
CA ARG A 61 6.77 -2.37 -2.86
C ARG A 61 5.99 -1.20 -2.26
N LEU A 62 5.22 -0.47 -3.07
CA LEU A 62 4.43 0.68 -2.63
C LEU A 62 3.27 0.27 -1.72
N GLU A 63 2.68 -0.91 -1.88
CA GLU A 63 1.67 -1.45 -0.95
C GLU A 63 2.25 -1.72 0.44
N GLU A 64 3.45 -2.32 0.52
CA GLU A 64 4.15 -2.54 1.79
C GLU A 64 4.63 -1.21 2.40
N GLU A 65 5.14 -0.27 1.58
CA GLU A 65 5.53 1.06 2.05
C GLU A 65 4.33 1.85 2.60
N LEU A 66 3.15 1.74 1.96
CA LEU A 66 1.90 2.34 2.44
C LEU A 66 1.45 1.72 3.77
N ARG A 67 1.56 0.39 3.91
CA ARG A 67 1.27 -0.33 5.16
C ARG A 67 2.19 0.14 6.29
N GLN A 68 3.48 0.30 6.03
CA GLN A 68 4.45 0.83 7.00
C GLN A 68 4.21 2.31 7.33
N ALA A 69 3.90 3.14 6.33
CA ALA A 69 3.56 4.55 6.53
C ALA A 69 2.31 4.70 7.42
N LYS A 70 1.29 3.86 7.22
CA LYS A 70 0.11 3.82 8.08
C LYS A 70 0.46 3.46 9.53
N ILE A 71 1.22 2.38 9.75
CA ILE A 71 1.62 1.96 11.11
C ILE A 71 2.42 3.07 11.83
N LYS A 72 3.30 3.78 11.10
CA LYS A 72 4.03 4.95 11.63
C LYS A 72 3.09 6.09 12.00
N LEU A 73 2.10 6.40 11.16
CA LEU A 73 1.10 7.44 11.42
C LEU A 73 0.20 7.10 12.62
N ASP A 74 -0.34 5.87 12.68
CA ASP A 74 -1.17 5.39 13.79
C ASP A 74 -0.39 5.44 15.12
N THR A 75 0.88 5.02 15.11
CA THR A 75 1.79 5.12 16.28
C THR A 75 2.07 6.57 16.69
N ALA A 76 2.25 7.47 15.72
CA ALA A 76 2.49 8.89 15.98
C ALA A 76 1.24 9.60 16.55
N LEU A 77 0.04 9.20 16.10
CA LEU A 77 -1.24 9.70 16.59
C LEU A 77 -1.52 9.24 18.02
N GLU A 78 -1.29 7.96 18.34
CA GLU A 78 -1.47 7.46 19.71
C GLU A 78 -0.47 8.10 20.69
N ARG A 79 0.78 8.33 20.26
CA ARG A 79 1.74 9.11 21.06
C ARG A 79 1.31 10.57 21.25
N LEU A 80 0.70 11.20 20.23
CA LEU A 80 0.13 12.55 20.35
C LEU A 80 -1.03 12.59 21.34
N ARG A 81 -1.92 11.59 21.31
CA ARG A 81 -3.00 11.42 22.28
C ARG A 81 -2.46 11.36 23.70
N GLN A 82 -1.51 10.47 23.97
CA GLN A 82 -0.93 10.28 25.30
C GLN A 82 -0.26 11.55 25.84
N LEU A 83 0.49 12.28 24.99
CA LEU A 83 1.08 13.57 25.38
C LEU A 83 0.02 14.65 25.63
N THR A 84 -1.09 14.65 24.88
CA THR A 84 -2.22 15.58 25.08
C THR A 84 -2.96 15.29 26.38
N GLU A 85 -3.16 14.01 26.72
CA GLU A 85 -3.77 13.57 27.98
C GLU A 85 -2.88 13.95 29.18
N HIS A 86 -1.56 13.74 29.07
CA HIS A 86 -0.59 14.21 30.06
C HIS A 86 -0.59 15.75 30.20
N LEU A 87 -0.61 16.51 29.10
CA LEU A 87 -0.74 17.97 29.14
C LEU A 87 -2.02 18.40 29.90
N HIS A 88 -3.14 17.71 29.68
CA HIS A 88 -4.37 18.01 30.39
C HIS A 88 -4.26 17.72 31.91
N GLN A 89 -3.60 16.64 32.31
CA GLN A 89 -3.29 16.36 33.71
C GLN A 89 -2.41 17.48 34.33
N GLN A 90 -1.39 17.94 33.62
CA GLN A 90 -0.52 19.05 34.07
C GLN A 90 -1.27 20.39 34.19
N GLN A 91 -2.27 20.65 33.33
CA GLN A 91 -3.17 21.80 33.45
C GLN A 91 -4.10 21.71 34.67
N GLN A 92 -4.64 20.52 34.97
CA GLN A 92 -5.46 20.32 36.17
C GLN A 92 -4.63 20.52 37.46
N LEU A 93 -3.40 20.01 37.48
CA LEU A 93 -2.45 20.20 38.59
C LEU A 93 -2.02 21.67 38.76
N GLU A 94 -1.77 22.41 37.67
CA GLU A 94 -1.55 23.87 37.73
C GLU A 94 -2.71 24.58 38.44
N LEU A 95 -3.95 24.29 38.04
CA LEU A 95 -5.13 24.95 38.60
C LEU A 95 -5.39 24.57 40.07
N GLN A 96 -4.93 23.40 40.52
CA GLN A 96 -4.91 23.03 41.94
C GLN A 96 -3.83 23.80 42.71
N MET A 97 -2.60 23.87 42.18
CA MET A 97 -1.48 24.57 42.82
C MET A 97 -1.71 26.08 42.88
N GLN A 98 -2.30 26.69 41.85
CA GLN A 98 -2.70 28.10 41.84
C GLN A 98 -3.67 28.39 43.00
N ARG A 99 -4.72 27.58 43.17
CA ARG A 99 -5.70 27.74 44.25
C ARG A 99 -5.08 27.58 45.64
N ALA A 100 -4.14 26.64 45.79
CA ALA A 100 -3.40 26.46 47.03
C ALA A 100 -2.52 27.69 47.35
N TYR A 101 -1.88 28.27 46.34
CA TYR A 101 -1.12 29.52 46.47
C TYR A 101 -2.02 30.72 46.82
N GLU A 102 -3.16 30.90 46.14
CA GLU A 102 -4.14 31.97 46.43
C GLU A 102 -4.73 31.87 47.85
N ALA A 103 -5.04 30.65 48.30
CA ALA A 103 -5.45 30.40 49.68
C ALA A 103 -4.33 30.73 50.70
N GLN A 104 -3.09 30.38 50.37
CA GLN A 104 -1.93 30.67 51.22
C GLN A 104 -1.62 32.17 51.29
N VAL A 105 -1.77 32.94 50.19
CA VAL A 105 -1.71 34.41 50.21
C VAL A 105 -2.73 34.97 51.20
N THR A 106 -3.97 34.45 51.16
CA THR A 106 -5.06 34.88 52.04
C THR A 106 -4.75 34.59 53.52
N ALA A 107 -4.18 33.40 53.82
CA ALA A 107 -3.75 33.04 55.16
C ALA A 107 -2.58 33.92 55.67
N THR A 108 -1.59 34.21 54.82
CA THR A 108 -0.47 35.08 55.15
C THR A 108 -0.90 36.53 55.41
N ASN A 109 -1.87 37.05 54.66
CA ASN A 109 -2.45 38.38 54.91
C ASN A 109 -3.17 38.43 56.27
N LEU A 110 -4.02 37.43 56.56
CA LEU A 110 -4.70 37.35 57.87
C LEU A 110 -3.72 37.22 59.05
N ALA A 111 -2.58 36.54 58.86
CA ALA A 111 -1.50 36.51 59.86
C ALA A 111 -0.81 37.87 60.01
N GLN A 112 -0.63 38.62 58.92
CA GLN A 112 -0.04 39.97 58.95
C GLN A 112 -0.97 40.95 59.69
N ASP A 113 -2.28 40.88 59.45
CA ASP A 113 -3.27 41.72 60.14
C ASP A 113 -3.30 41.44 61.65
N ARG A 114 -3.21 40.16 62.06
CA ARG A 114 -3.10 39.77 63.47
C ARG A 114 -1.81 40.27 64.13
N ALA A 115 -0.68 40.21 63.43
CA ALA A 115 0.58 40.77 63.94
C ALA A 115 0.50 42.30 64.09
N ASN A 116 -0.11 42.99 63.12
CA ASN A 116 -0.36 44.43 63.19
C ASN A 116 -1.28 44.79 64.38
N GLU A 117 -2.33 44.00 64.64
CA GLU A 117 -3.22 44.22 65.79
C GLU A 117 -2.52 43.93 67.12
N ALA A 118 -1.75 42.85 67.23
CA ALA A 118 -1.02 42.50 68.45
C ALA A 118 0.10 43.52 68.77
N ASP A 119 0.80 44.04 67.76
CA ASP A 119 1.73 45.16 67.93
C ASP A 119 1.02 46.44 68.39
N ARG A 120 -0.16 46.74 67.85
CA ARG A 120 -0.99 47.85 68.33
C ARG A 120 -1.37 47.67 69.81
N ARG A 121 -1.87 46.49 70.20
CA ARG A 121 -2.24 46.17 71.59
C ARG A 121 -1.05 46.27 72.54
N GLU A 122 0.13 45.78 72.14
CA GLU A 122 1.36 45.89 72.95
C GLU A 122 1.74 47.36 73.21
N ARG A 123 1.65 48.23 72.19
CA ARG A 123 1.87 49.68 72.35
C ARG A 123 0.84 50.34 73.27
N GLU A 124 -0.45 50.02 73.11
CA GLU A 124 -1.54 50.57 73.93
C GLU A 124 -1.41 50.12 75.39
N ALA A 125 -1.16 48.84 75.65
CA ALA A 125 -0.91 48.30 76.99
C ALA A 125 0.38 48.88 77.62
N LYS A 126 1.45 49.05 76.84
CA LYS A 126 2.68 49.71 77.29
C LYS A 126 2.43 51.14 77.72
N HIS A 127 1.69 51.93 76.93
CA HIS A 127 1.33 53.30 77.30
C HIS A 127 0.46 53.36 78.56
N ALA A 128 -0.41 52.37 78.79
CA ALA A 128 -1.16 52.24 80.04
C ALA A 128 -0.25 51.93 81.24
N ALA A 129 0.71 51.02 81.10
CA ALA A 129 1.72 50.73 82.13
C ALA A 129 2.61 51.96 82.43
N ASP A 130 3.15 52.61 81.40
CA ASP A 130 3.95 53.83 81.51
C ASP A 130 3.15 54.98 82.17
N LYS A 131 1.82 55.01 82.00
CA LYS A 131 0.93 55.94 82.71
C LYS A 131 0.77 55.54 84.19
N ALA A 132 0.39 54.30 84.48
CA ALA A 132 0.16 53.84 85.84
C ALA A 132 1.42 53.91 86.74
N ILE A 133 2.62 53.68 86.18
CA ILE A 133 3.91 53.88 86.87
C ILE A 133 4.15 55.36 87.22
N ARG A 134 3.69 56.31 86.38
CA ARG A 134 3.78 57.74 86.70
C ARG A 134 2.78 58.15 87.78
N GLU A 135 1.55 57.64 87.72
CA GLU A 135 0.51 57.88 88.72
C GLU A 135 0.88 57.28 90.09
N GLN A 136 1.48 56.08 90.12
CA GLN A 136 2.12 55.51 91.32
C GLN A 136 3.14 56.48 91.91
N LYS A 137 4.15 56.90 91.13
CA LYS A 137 5.23 57.77 91.62
C LYS A 137 4.73 59.14 92.12
N GLN A 138 3.66 59.66 91.52
CA GLN A 138 3.00 60.88 92.02
C GLN A 138 2.30 60.62 93.37
N ALA A 139 1.59 59.50 93.52
CA ALA A 139 0.97 59.13 94.79
C ALA A 139 2.01 58.86 95.90
N GLU A 140 3.15 58.21 95.56
CA GLU A 140 4.28 58.02 96.48
C GLU A 140 4.87 59.34 96.96
N ALA A 141 5.09 60.29 96.05
CA ALA A 141 5.59 61.62 96.40
C ALA A 141 4.61 62.40 97.30
N ILE A 142 3.30 62.29 97.06
CA ILE A 142 2.26 62.91 97.90
C ILE A 142 2.24 62.28 99.30
N VAL A 143 2.29 60.94 99.39
CA VAL A 143 2.38 60.23 100.68
C VAL A 143 3.66 60.61 101.44
N ALA A 144 4.80 60.73 100.75
CA ALA A 144 6.06 61.18 101.36
C ALA A 144 5.99 62.63 101.87
N SER A 145 5.42 63.56 101.10
CA SER A 145 5.21 64.96 101.54
C SER A 145 4.37 65.04 102.80
N ILE A 146 3.21 64.37 102.80
CA ILE A 146 2.29 64.40 103.95
C ILE A 146 2.91 63.71 105.18
N LYS A 147 3.76 62.68 105.00
CA LYS A 147 4.52 62.09 106.12
C LYS A 147 5.57 63.06 106.70
N SER A 148 6.22 63.87 105.87
CA SER A 148 7.09 64.95 106.38
C SER A 148 6.28 66.02 107.12
N GLU A 149 5.22 66.55 106.48
CA GLU A 149 4.33 67.57 107.06
C GLU A 149 3.74 67.13 108.41
N LEU A 150 3.34 65.85 108.53
CA LEU A 150 2.84 65.26 109.77
C LEU A 150 3.93 65.17 110.85
N ASN A 151 5.12 64.66 110.50
CA ASN A 151 6.26 64.58 111.41
C ASN A 151 6.70 65.97 111.90
N ASP A 152 6.74 66.97 111.01
CA ASP A 152 7.12 68.34 111.32
C ASP A 152 6.07 69.02 112.24
N ALA A 153 4.79 68.69 112.06
CA ALA A 153 3.70 69.12 112.95
C ALA A 153 3.76 68.42 114.33
N GLU A 154 4.04 67.11 114.38
CA GLU A 154 4.21 66.34 115.62
C GLU A 154 5.41 66.82 116.44
N ILE A 155 6.53 67.12 115.78
CA ILE A 155 7.69 67.77 116.41
C ILE A 155 7.31 69.17 116.94
N SER A 156 6.55 69.95 116.17
CA SER A 156 6.09 71.28 116.59
C SER A 156 5.15 71.22 117.80
N LEU A 157 4.27 70.21 117.87
CA LEU A 157 3.42 69.95 119.03
C LEU A 157 4.25 69.56 120.26
N ALA A 158 5.26 68.70 120.11
CA ALA A 158 6.17 68.33 121.21
C ALA A 158 6.90 69.56 121.78
N TRP A 159 7.37 70.48 120.92
CA TRP A 159 7.95 71.76 121.36
C TRP A 159 6.92 72.66 122.06
N ALA A 160 5.69 72.75 121.56
CA ALA A 160 4.63 73.56 122.19
C ALA A 160 4.23 73.01 123.57
N LEU A 161 4.14 71.68 123.73
CA LEU A 161 3.90 71.02 125.01
C LEU A 161 5.05 71.24 126.01
N ALA A 162 6.30 71.16 125.55
CA ALA A 162 7.47 71.47 126.38
C ALA A 162 7.49 72.97 126.80
N ALA A 163 7.12 73.88 125.91
CA ALA A 163 6.98 75.30 126.22
C ALA A 163 5.86 75.56 127.25
N LEU A 164 4.71 74.88 127.14
CA LEU A 164 3.62 74.96 128.12
C LEU A 164 4.07 74.48 129.50
N ALA A 165 4.71 73.31 129.56
CA ALA A 165 5.25 72.76 130.80
C ALA A 165 6.27 73.70 131.46
N THR A 166 7.08 74.40 130.65
CA THR A 166 8.02 75.41 131.13
C THR A 166 7.32 76.68 131.63
N ALA A 167 6.28 77.16 130.94
CA ALA A 167 5.52 78.34 131.33
C ALA A 167 4.72 78.14 132.65
N LEU A 168 4.20 76.92 132.88
CA LEU A 168 3.48 76.55 134.09
C LEU A 168 4.37 76.47 135.35
N LEU A 169 5.69 76.45 135.21
CA LEU A 169 6.65 76.50 136.32
C LEU A 169 6.95 77.93 136.81
N ILE A 170 6.35 78.96 136.21
CA ILE A 170 6.61 80.38 136.52
C ILE A 170 5.46 80.96 137.38
N PRO A 171 5.68 81.27 138.67
CA PRO A 171 4.64 81.82 139.54
C PRO A 171 4.12 83.18 139.07
N ILE A 172 2.82 83.41 139.29
CA ILE A 172 2.11 84.71 139.16
C ILE A 172 1.97 85.26 137.72
N ALA A 173 2.88 84.94 136.79
CA ALA A 173 2.79 85.33 135.37
C ALA A 173 2.37 84.20 134.42
N GLY A 174 2.52 82.93 134.83
CA GLY A 174 2.36 81.76 133.96
C GLY A 174 0.98 81.61 133.30
N GLU A 175 -0.10 81.94 134.00
CA GLU A 175 -1.48 81.73 133.50
C GLU A 175 -1.79 82.54 132.23
N ILE A 176 -1.37 83.81 132.20
CA ILE A 176 -1.58 84.69 131.02
C ILE A 176 -0.72 84.23 129.83
N ALA A 177 0.49 83.72 130.10
CA ALA A 177 1.37 83.17 129.07
C ALA A 177 0.93 81.79 128.56
N ALA A 178 0.24 81.00 129.38
CA ALA A 178 -0.21 79.65 129.01
C ALA A 178 -1.38 79.66 128.01
N ILE A 179 -2.30 80.63 128.10
CA ILE A 179 -3.49 80.74 127.21
C ILE A 179 -3.13 80.68 125.72
N PRO A 180 -2.22 81.52 125.17
CA PRO A 180 -1.85 81.43 123.76
C PRO A 180 -1.11 80.14 123.39
N ILE A 181 -0.36 79.53 124.32
CA ILE A 181 0.34 78.26 124.09
C ILE A 181 -0.67 77.09 124.03
N LEU A 182 -1.68 77.09 124.88
CA LEU A 182 -2.80 76.14 124.82
C LEU A 182 -3.58 76.26 123.50
N ALA A 183 -3.77 77.50 123.01
CA ALA A 183 -4.40 77.74 121.72
C ALA A 183 -3.55 77.21 120.54
N THR A 184 -2.22 77.35 120.57
CA THR A 184 -1.35 76.76 119.54
C THR A 184 -1.24 75.24 119.64
N ILE A 185 -1.28 74.66 120.84
CA ILE A 185 -1.38 73.20 121.04
C ILE A 185 -2.65 72.65 120.39
N ALA A 186 -3.82 73.21 120.72
CA ALA A 186 -5.09 72.77 120.12
C ALA A 186 -5.12 72.94 118.60
N ALA A 187 -4.52 74.01 118.06
CA ALA A 187 -4.39 74.22 116.62
C ALA A 187 -3.46 73.18 115.96
N LEU A 188 -2.37 72.80 116.62
CA LEU A 188 -1.44 71.76 116.15
C LEU A 188 -2.06 70.35 116.23
N GLU A 189 -2.79 70.03 117.29
CA GLU A 189 -3.55 68.77 117.40
C GLU A 189 -4.59 68.62 116.28
N VAL A 190 -5.33 69.69 115.97
CA VAL A 190 -6.28 69.72 114.83
C VAL A 190 -5.53 69.60 113.49
N ALA A 191 -4.37 70.24 113.34
CA ALA A 191 -3.56 70.13 112.13
C ALA A 191 -3.00 68.70 111.94
N ILE A 192 -2.50 68.06 112.99
CA ILE A 192 -2.02 66.66 113.01
C ILE A 192 -3.16 65.71 112.66
N PHE A 193 -4.34 65.87 113.26
CA PHE A 193 -5.52 65.06 112.92
C PHE A 193 -5.94 65.23 111.44
N ALA A 194 -5.90 66.45 110.93
CA ALA A 194 -6.18 66.74 109.52
C ALA A 194 -5.11 66.14 108.58
N LEU A 195 -3.82 66.20 108.95
CA LEU A 195 -2.71 65.61 108.21
C LEU A 195 -2.76 64.07 108.23
N ALA A 196 -3.06 63.45 109.37
CA ALA A 196 -3.28 62.00 109.46
C ALA A 196 -4.49 61.54 108.63
N SER A 197 -5.57 62.34 108.58
CA SER A 197 -6.72 62.07 107.70
C SER A 197 -6.37 62.22 106.21
N LYS A 198 -5.59 63.24 105.83
CA LYS A 198 -5.03 63.38 104.47
C LYS A 198 -4.11 62.22 104.12
N LEU A 199 -3.26 61.79 105.05
CA LEU A 199 -2.29 60.72 104.85
C LEU A 199 -3.00 59.39 104.56
N ASN A 200 -3.98 59.02 105.37
CA ASN A 200 -4.76 57.81 105.19
C ASN A 200 -5.49 57.82 103.83
N ARG A 201 -6.02 58.97 103.38
CA ARG A 201 -6.55 59.12 102.01
C ARG A 201 -5.48 58.93 100.93
N ALA A 202 -4.30 59.54 101.08
CA ALA A 202 -3.21 59.43 100.13
C ALA A 202 -2.63 58.00 100.05
N GLU A 203 -2.55 57.28 101.18
CA GLU A 203 -2.12 55.88 101.21
C GLU A 203 -3.16 54.94 100.56
N ASN A 204 -4.46 55.23 100.71
CA ASN A 204 -5.50 54.54 99.94
C ASN A 204 -5.40 54.83 98.43
N THR A 205 -5.12 56.08 98.03
CA THR A 205 -4.85 56.43 96.61
C THR A 205 -3.61 55.73 96.07
N LEU A 206 -2.53 55.63 96.86
CA LEU A 206 -1.32 54.88 96.50
C LEU A 206 -1.59 53.38 96.39
N SER A 207 -2.42 52.80 97.26
CA SER A 207 -2.84 51.40 97.18
C SER A 207 -3.61 51.13 95.87
N GLN A 208 -4.54 52.02 95.50
CA GLN A 208 -5.24 51.95 94.21
C GLN A 208 -4.27 52.11 93.01
N ALA A 209 -3.33 53.04 93.06
CA ALA A 209 -2.35 53.26 92.01
C ALA A 209 -1.42 52.04 91.81
N ASN A 210 -0.98 51.39 92.89
CA ASN A 210 -0.24 50.13 92.82
C ASN A 210 -1.07 49.02 92.16
N SER A 211 -2.34 48.84 92.56
CA SER A 211 -3.20 47.83 91.93
C SER A 211 -3.49 48.09 90.45
N MET A 212 -3.59 49.36 90.03
CA MET A 212 -3.70 49.72 88.62
C MET A 212 -2.39 49.49 87.85
N ARG A 213 -1.23 49.79 88.44
CA ARG A 213 0.09 49.49 87.86
C ARG A 213 0.26 48.01 87.62
N ASP A 214 -0.03 47.17 88.60
CA ASP A 214 0.25 45.73 88.52
C ASP A 214 -0.62 45.07 87.45
N ARG A 215 -1.90 45.46 87.36
CA ARG A 215 -2.79 45.06 86.25
C ARG A 215 -2.32 45.58 84.89
N ALA A 216 -1.81 46.80 84.81
CA ALA A 216 -1.31 47.38 83.55
C ALA A 216 -0.01 46.70 83.08
N LEU A 217 0.86 46.27 84.00
CA LEU A 217 2.05 45.47 83.71
C LEU A 217 1.67 44.06 83.24
N GLU A 218 0.75 43.38 83.93
CA GLU A 218 0.23 42.07 83.52
C GLU A 218 -0.42 42.12 82.12
N LEU A 219 -1.18 43.18 81.82
CA LEU A 219 -1.73 43.45 80.49
C LEU A 219 -0.65 43.74 79.43
N HIS A 220 0.47 44.38 79.80
CA HIS A 220 1.60 44.60 78.87
C HIS A 220 2.36 43.30 78.59
N GLU A 221 2.66 42.50 79.61
CA GLU A 221 3.35 41.21 79.43
C GLU A 221 2.51 40.23 78.61
N THR A 222 1.21 40.10 78.90
CA THR A 222 0.30 39.27 78.09
C THR A 222 0.26 39.74 76.63
N SER A 223 0.01 41.03 76.37
CA SER A 223 0.01 41.60 75.02
C SER A 223 1.33 41.38 74.27
N LYS A 224 2.47 41.47 74.98
CA LYS A 224 3.80 41.19 74.43
C LYS A 224 3.97 39.72 74.03
N THR A 225 3.41 38.77 74.79
CA THR A 225 3.41 37.35 74.38
C THR A 225 2.43 37.05 73.25
N GLU A 226 1.30 37.77 73.15
CA GLU A 226 0.40 37.67 71.98
C GLU A 226 1.13 38.13 70.70
N LYS A 227 1.83 39.27 70.77
CA LYS A 227 2.66 39.80 69.68
C LYS A 227 3.73 38.81 69.21
N GLN A 228 4.50 38.23 70.14
CA GLN A 228 5.53 37.23 69.78
C GLN A 228 4.93 36.03 69.02
N LYS A 229 3.80 35.48 69.49
CA LYS A 229 3.10 34.36 68.82
C LYS A 229 2.54 34.77 67.45
N ALA A 230 2.10 36.02 67.30
CA ALA A 230 1.61 36.53 66.02
C ALA A 230 2.76 36.71 65.01
N ASP A 231 3.90 37.24 65.44
CA ASP A 231 5.12 37.38 64.62
C ASP A 231 5.71 36.01 64.21
N GLU A 232 5.70 35.03 65.12
CA GLU A 232 6.06 33.63 64.83
C GLU A 232 5.11 33.02 63.78
N THR A 233 3.80 33.12 63.99
CA THR A 233 2.77 32.63 63.05
C THR A 233 2.93 33.27 61.67
N LEU A 234 3.13 34.59 61.63
CA LEU A 234 3.36 35.35 60.40
C LEU A 234 4.62 34.88 59.65
N THR A 235 5.66 34.52 60.39
CA THR A 235 6.91 33.99 59.82
C THR A 235 6.70 32.59 59.24
N GLU A 236 5.94 31.73 59.92
CA GLU A 236 5.53 30.43 59.37
C GLU A 236 4.69 30.57 58.09
N GLU A 237 3.66 31.42 58.09
CA GLU A 237 2.79 31.60 56.92
C GLU A 237 3.54 32.21 55.72
N LYS A 238 4.54 33.05 55.95
CA LYS A 238 5.44 33.55 54.89
C LYS A 238 6.32 32.44 54.31
N ASN A 239 6.82 31.51 55.13
CA ASN A 239 7.58 30.35 54.67
C ASN A 239 6.72 29.34 53.90
N LYS A 240 5.47 29.10 54.36
CA LYS A 240 4.46 28.31 53.65
C LYS A 240 4.12 28.94 52.29
N LEU A 241 3.96 30.27 52.23
CA LEU A 241 3.72 31.01 50.99
C LEU A 241 4.88 30.91 49.98
N ALA A 242 6.13 31.07 50.41
CA ALA A 242 7.30 30.91 49.54
C ALA A 242 7.38 29.48 48.96
N THR A 243 7.03 28.47 49.76
CA THR A 243 6.98 27.06 49.34
C THR A 243 5.86 26.82 48.33
N ALA A 244 4.64 27.32 48.61
CA ALA A 244 3.48 27.22 47.71
C ALA A 244 3.77 27.89 46.36
N LYS A 245 4.39 29.07 46.36
CA LYS A 245 4.81 29.76 45.13
C LYS A 245 5.81 28.90 44.33
N THR A 246 6.86 28.41 44.99
CA THR A 246 7.90 27.58 44.35
C THR A 246 7.32 26.31 43.70
N ASN A 247 6.28 25.73 44.31
CA ASN A 247 5.58 24.56 43.74
C ASN A 247 4.71 24.93 42.53
N TRP A 248 4.04 26.09 42.57
CA TRP A 248 3.25 26.60 41.44
C TRP A 248 4.14 27.00 40.25
N ASP A 249 5.26 27.71 40.49
CA ASP A 249 6.24 28.09 39.46
C ASP A 249 6.80 26.83 38.74
N LYS A 250 7.18 25.78 39.49
CA LYS A 250 7.61 24.49 38.92
C LYS A 250 6.50 23.78 38.14
N GLN A 251 5.25 23.90 38.57
CA GLN A 251 4.10 23.29 37.88
C GLN A 251 3.82 24.00 36.53
N ILE A 252 4.04 25.32 36.46
CA ILE A 252 4.01 26.09 35.21
C ILE A 252 5.10 25.58 34.25
N GLU A 253 6.33 25.36 34.73
CA GLU A 253 7.42 24.79 33.92
C GLU A 253 7.07 23.39 33.39
N ALA A 254 6.58 22.49 34.25
CA ALA A 254 6.18 21.13 33.87
C ALA A 254 5.08 21.11 32.80
N LYS A 255 4.07 21.98 32.94
CA LYS A 255 3.01 22.17 31.94
C LYS A 255 3.57 22.71 30.62
N ASN A 256 4.48 23.67 30.65
CA ASN A 256 5.09 24.25 29.45
C ASN A 256 5.97 23.23 28.71
N ALA A 257 6.69 22.38 29.43
CA ALA A 257 7.42 21.25 28.85
C ALA A 257 6.46 20.22 28.19
N ALA A 258 5.34 19.89 28.84
CA ALA A 258 4.32 19.02 28.26
C ALA A 258 3.67 19.63 26.99
N LYS A 259 3.42 20.95 26.98
CA LYS A 259 2.90 21.67 25.81
C LYS A 259 3.86 21.58 24.63
N LYS A 260 5.15 21.84 24.85
CA LYS A 260 6.19 21.72 23.82
C LYS A 260 6.30 20.29 23.26
N ALA A 261 6.14 19.27 24.11
CA ALA A 261 6.13 17.87 23.66
C ALA A 261 4.94 17.55 22.74
N VAL A 262 3.74 18.09 23.03
CA VAL A 262 2.55 17.98 22.15
C VAL A 262 2.79 18.70 20.82
N GLU A 263 3.38 19.90 20.84
CA GLU A 263 3.72 20.67 19.64
C GLU A 263 4.69 19.89 18.74
N THR A 264 5.83 19.42 19.27
CA THR A 264 6.79 18.60 18.51
C THR A 264 6.18 17.30 17.99
N GLN A 265 5.32 16.62 18.76
CA GLN A 265 4.65 15.40 18.28
C GLN A 265 3.60 15.70 17.19
N THR A 266 3.02 16.90 17.16
CA THR A 266 2.09 17.34 16.10
C THR A 266 2.82 17.55 14.77
N GLU A 267 4.06 18.05 14.80
CA GLU A 267 4.94 18.13 13.62
C GLU A 267 5.26 16.72 13.07
N VAL A 268 5.57 15.76 13.95
CA VAL A 268 5.81 14.35 13.59
C VAL A 268 4.57 13.71 12.95
N VAL A 269 3.37 13.93 13.50
CA VAL A 269 2.10 13.47 12.90
C VAL A 269 1.86 14.12 11.54
N THR A 270 2.16 15.40 11.38
CA THR A 270 2.05 16.12 10.09
C THR A 270 2.98 15.52 9.04
N ALA A 271 4.24 15.27 9.40
CA ALA A 271 5.21 14.64 8.51
C ALA A 271 4.81 13.20 8.11
N ALA A 272 4.34 12.39 9.07
CA ALA A 272 3.84 11.04 8.80
C ALA A 272 2.59 11.05 7.90
N THR A 273 1.68 12.00 8.10
CA THR A 273 0.47 12.18 7.27
C THR A 273 0.83 12.53 5.83
N ASN A 274 1.81 13.43 5.63
CA ASN A 274 2.26 13.82 4.30
C ASN A 274 2.99 12.68 3.56
N HIS A 275 3.82 11.91 4.27
CA HIS A 275 4.46 10.71 3.72
C HIS A 275 3.43 9.65 3.31
N PHE A 276 2.45 9.34 4.16
CA PHE A 276 1.36 8.40 3.85
C PHE A 276 0.61 8.80 2.57
N LYS A 277 0.16 10.07 2.47
CA LYS A 277 -0.55 10.58 1.28
C LYS A 277 0.31 10.55 0.01
N ASN A 278 1.62 10.76 0.13
CA ASN A 278 2.52 10.68 -1.03
C ASN A 278 2.67 9.23 -1.55
N VAL A 279 2.82 8.26 -0.65
CA VAL A 279 2.91 6.83 -1.03
C VAL A 279 1.56 6.34 -1.57
N GLU A 280 0.45 6.77 -0.98
CA GLU A 280 -0.92 6.47 -1.46
C GLU A 280 -1.12 6.95 -2.90
N ARG A 281 -0.68 8.18 -3.22
CA ARG A 281 -0.69 8.71 -4.58
C ARG A 281 0.21 7.92 -5.53
N GLN A 282 1.47 7.67 -5.14
CA GLN A 282 2.43 6.91 -5.96
C GLN A 282 1.91 5.49 -6.27
N LEU A 283 1.21 4.85 -5.31
CA LEU A 283 0.57 3.56 -5.51
C LEU A 283 -0.59 3.64 -6.52
N ALA A 284 -1.42 4.69 -6.46
CA ALA A 284 -2.49 4.91 -7.43
C ALA A 284 -1.95 5.12 -8.85
N ASP A 285 -0.96 6.02 -9.01
CA ASP A 285 -0.28 6.30 -10.28
C ASP A 285 0.35 5.00 -10.85
N SER A 286 0.98 4.18 -10.00
CA SER A 286 1.59 2.89 -10.39
C SER A 286 0.57 1.82 -10.79
N LYS A 287 -0.59 1.77 -10.12
CA LYS A 287 -1.69 0.86 -10.49
C LYS A 287 -2.38 1.26 -11.79
N GLU A 288 -2.42 2.55 -12.12
CA GLU A 288 -2.87 3.00 -13.44
C GLU A 288 -1.88 2.55 -14.55
N GLN A 289 -0.57 2.68 -14.31
CA GLN A 289 0.47 2.17 -15.21
C GLN A 289 0.39 0.64 -15.38
N GLN A 290 0.24 -0.11 -14.28
CA GLN A 290 0.02 -1.56 -14.27
C GLN A 290 -1.17 -1.96 -15.14
N THR A 291 -2.28 -1.25 -15.03
CA THR A 291 -3.50 -1.49 -15.80
C THR A 291 -3.27 -1.26 -17.29
N LYS A 292 -2.69 -0.10 -17.66
CA LYS A 292 -2.32 0.23 -19.05
C LYS A 292 -1.37 -0.80 -19.66
N GLN A 293 -0.38 -1.26 -18.88
CA GLN A 293 0.58 -2.27 -19.32
C GLN A 293 -0.05 -3.66 -19.51
N ARG A 294 -0.99 -4.07 -18.64
CA ARG A 294 -1.77 -5.31 -18.82
C ARG A 294 -2.59 -5.29 -20.11
N THR A 295 -3.20 -4.15 -20.46
CA THR A 295 -3.90 -3.99 -21.74
C THR A 295 -2.96 -4.15 -22.94
N LYS A 296 -1.74 -3.60 -22.88
CA LYS A 296 -0.75 -3.81 -23.95
C LYS A 296 -0.38 -5.29 -24.12
N VAL A 297 0.00 -5.96 -23.02
CA VAL A 297 0.38 -7.38 -23.03
C VAL A 297 -0.73 -8.22 -23.66
N HIS A 298 -1.98 -8.00 -23.24
CA HIS A 298 -3.14 -8.69 -23.80
C HIS A 298 -3.32 -8.44 -25.31
N ASN A 299 -3.13 -7.19 -25.77
CA ASN A 299 -3.23 -6.87 -27.20
C ASN A 299 -2.13 -7.58 -28.03
N VAL A 300 -0.89 -7.65 -27.53
CA VAL A 300 0.19 -8.37 -28.22
C VAL A 300 -0.04 -9.88 -28.17
N GLU A 301 -0.51 -10.44 -27.05
CA GLU A 301 -0.91 -11.86 -26.99
C GLU A 301 -1.95 -12.22 -28.06
N MET A 302 -2.94 -11.35 -28.30
CA MET A 302 -3.97 -11.58 -29.31
C MET A 302 -3.39 -11.56 -30.73
N GLN A 303 -2.46 -10.63 -31.02
CA GLN A 303 -1.74 -10.60 -32.30
C GLN A 303 -0.84 -11.84 -32.51
N VAL A 304 -0.16 -12.32 -31.47
CA VAL A 304 0.62 -13.57 -31.51
C VAL A 304 -0.30 -14.77 -31.82
N LYS A 305 -1.48 -14.86 -31.16
CA LYS A 305 -2.47 -15.92 -31.41
C LYS A 305 -2.98 -15.89 -32.85
N GLU A 306 -3.33 -14.71 -33.38
CA GLU A 306 -3.76 -14.52 -34.76
C GLU A 306 -2.68 -14.93 -35.77
N LYS A 307 -1.43 -14.48 -35.58
CA LYS A 307 -0.30 -14.86 -36.44
C LYS A 307 0.06 -16.34 -36.36
N THR A 308 -0.08 -16.97 -35.19
CA THR A 308 0.08 -18.43 -35.02
C THR A 308 -0.92 -19.19 -35.88
N VAL A 309 -2.18 -18.75 -35.94
CA VAL A 309 -3.21 -19.33 -36.81
C VAL A 309 -2.88 -19.10 -38.29
N GLN A 310 -2.45 -17.89 -38.68
CA GLN A 310 -2.03 -17.61 -40.06
C GLN A 310 -0.86 -18.51 -40.51
N VAL A 311 0.16 -18.70 -39.65
CA VAL A 311 1.30 -19.58 -39.92
C VAL A 311 0.89 -21.05 -39.99
N ALA A 312 -0.09 -21.50 -39.19
CA ALA A 312 -0.63 -22.85 -39.30
C ALA A 312 -1.38 -23.08 -40.62
N GLN A 313 -2.21 -22.11 -41.05
CA GLN A 313 -2.92 -22.18 -42.32
C GLN A 313 -1.95 -22.19 -43.53
N LEU A 314 -0.96 -21.30 -43.56
CA LEU A 314 0.04 -21.25 -44.65
C LEU A 314 0.85 -22.56 -44.76
N LYS A 315 1.13 -23.24 -43.63
CA LYS A 315 1.76 -24.58 -43.64
C LYS A 315 0.84 -25.64 -44.26
N MET A 316 -0.46 -25.59 -44.02
CA MET A 316 -1.44 -26.50 -44.64
C MET A 316 -1.59 -26.23 -46.14
N GLU A 317 -1.70 -24.95 -46.54
CA GLU A 317 -1.77 -24.55 -47.96
C GLU A 317 -0.53 -25.02 -48.73
N ARG A 318 0.68 -24.80 -48.19
CA ARG A 318 1.91 -25.30 -48.79
C ARG A 318 1.93 -26.83 -48.87
N GLY A 319 1.50 -27.54 -47.83
CA GLY A 319 1.42 -29.00 -47.83
C GLY A 319 0.49 -29.55 -48.92
N ALA A 320 -0.65 -28.90 -49.14
CA ALA A 320 -1.57 -29.25 -50.23
C ALA A 320 -0.96 -29.00 -51.62
N LEU A 321 -0.20 -27.91 -51.79
CA LEU A 321 0.55 -27.64 -53.03
C LEU A 321 1.69 -28.64 -53.27
N GLN A 322 2.39 -29.09 -52.22
CA GLN A 322 3.43 -30.12 -52.34
C GLN A 322 2.81 -31.46 -52.80
N LEU A 323 1.69 -31.87 -52.21
CA LEU A 323 0.95 -33.07 -52.66
C LEU A 323 0.44 -32.93 -54.11
N ARG A 324 -0.05 -31.74 -54.51
CA ARG A 324 -0.45 -31.43 -55.89
C ARG A 324 0.74 -31.53 -56.85
N GLN A 325 1.93 -31.10 -56.43
CA GLN A 325 3.16 -31.21 -57.22
C GLN A 325 3.55 -32.68 -57.42
N GLU A 326 3.55 -33.49 -56.35
CA GLU A 326 3.84 -34.93 -56.40
C GLU A 326 2.88 -35.66 -57.36
N GLN A 327 1.57 -35.45 -57.22
CA GLN A 327 0.54 -36.03 -58.10
C GLN A 327 0.73 -35.61 -59.58
N THR A 328 1.10 -34.34 -59.83
CA THR A 328 1.35 -33.85 -61.20
C THR A 328 2.66 -34.41 -61.76
N GLN A 329 3.66 -34.64 -60.91
CA GLN A 329 4.94 -35.25 -61.30
C GLN A 329 4.78 -36.74 -61.64
N ASP A 330 3.96 -37.48 -60.89
CA ASP A 330 3.62 -38.86 -61.24
C ASP A 330 2.79 -38.95 -62.52
N ALA A 331 1.83 -38.04 -62.73
CA ALA A 331 1.11 -37.92 -63.99
C ALA A 331 2.07 -37.60 -65.16
N PHE A 332 3.06 -36.73 -64.96
CA PHE A 332 4.11 -36.45 -65.94
C PHE A 332 4.99 -37.68 -66.23
N ASN A 333 5.38 -38.44 -65.20
CA ASN A 333 6.17 -39.66 -65.34
C ASN A 333 5.41 -40.75 -66.14
N GLN A 334 4.11 -40.89 -65.89
CA GLN A 334 3.21 -41.77 -66.65
C GLN A 334 3.04 -41.30 -68.10
N ALA A 335 2.77 -40.00 -68.32
CA ALA A 335 2.68 -39.41 -69.65
C ALA A 335 3.99 -39.56 -70.45
N ASN A 336 5.15 -39.48 -69.78
CA ASN A 336 6.46 -39.69 -70.41
C ASN A 336 6.65 -41.15 -70.82
N THR A 337 6.20 -42.10 -70.00
CA THR A 337 6.19 -43.52 -70.34
C THR A 337 5.31 -43.78 -71.57
N VAL A 338 4.13 -43.15 -71.66
CA VAL A 338 3.24 -43.22 -72.84
C VAL A 338 3.88 -42.57 -74.07
N PHE A 339 4.55 -41.42 -73.93
CA PHE A 339 5.29 -40.77 -75.01
C PHE A 339 6.42 -41.65 -75.54
N ILE A 340 7.26 -42.21 -74.67
CA ILE A 340 8.35 -43.14 -75.06
C ILE A 340 7.77 -44.36 -75.80
N GLN A 341 6.65 -44.93 -75.34
CA GLN A 341 5.99 -46.01 -76.07
C GLN A 341 5.43 -45.56 -77.42
N ALA A 342 4.88 -44.34 -77.52
CA ALA A 342 4.42 -43.78 -78.79
C ALA A 342 5.59 -43.57 -79.77
N THR A 343 6.73 -43.04 -79.30
CA THR A 343 7.95 -42.89 -80.10
C THR A 343 8.44 -44.26 -80.60
N ILE A 344 8.50 -45.29 -79.74
CA ILE A 344 8.91 -46.64 -80.15
C ILE A 344 7.95 -47.24 -81.20
N ARG A 345 6.65 -46.95 -81.10
CA ARG A 345 5.65 -47.36 -82.12
C ARG A 345 5.82 -46.60 -83.43
N ASP A 346 6.10 -45.30 -83.38
CA ASP A 346 6.30 -44.44 -84.55
C ASP A 346 7.61 -44.79 -85.29
N ASP A 347 8.69 -45.03 -84.54
CA ASP A 347 9.95 -45.61 -85.02
C ASP A 347 9.73 -46.95 -85.71
N LYS A 348 8.97 -47.86 -85.07
CA LYS A 348 8.67 -49.19 -85.61
C LYS A 348 7.78 -49.10 -86.85
N ALA A 349 6.80 -48.20 -86.87
CA ALA A 349 5.96 -47.94 -88.03
C ALA A 349 6.78 -47.36 -89.20
N THR A 350 7.69 -46.43 -88.92
CA THR A 350 8.58 -45.81 -89.90
C THR A 350 9.58 -46.82 -90.48
N ARG A 351 10.17 -47.69 -89.64
CA ARG A 351 11.02 -48.80 -90.08
C ARG A 351 10.23 -49.81 -90.91
N ASN A 352 9.07 -50.27 -90.44
CA ASN A 352 8.18 -51.15 -91.21
C ASN A 352 7.78 -50.55 -92.57
N LEU A 353 7.52 -49.24 -92.62
CA LEU A 353 7.13 -48.53 -93.84
C LEU A 353 8.32 -48.36 -94.79
N LYS A 354 9.54 -48.21 -94.27
CA LYS A 354 10.77 -48.34 -95.07
C LYS A 354 10.94 -49.76 -95.59
N ASP A 355 10.94 -50.77 -94.72
CA ASP A 355 11.06 -52.19 -95.11
C ASP A 355 10.02 -52.60 -96.17
N LEU A 356 8.81 -52.02 -96.11
CA LEU A 356 7.76 -52.21 -97.11
C LEU A 356 8.02 -51.47 -98.43
N LYS A 357 8.65 -50.28 -98.41
CA LYS A 357 9.14 -49.60 -99.63
C LYS A 357 10.28 -50.38 -100.27
N ASP A 358 11.30 -50.71 -99.49
CA ASP A 358 12.48 -51.46 -99.93
C ASP A 358 12.06 -52.82 -100.53
N LYS A 359 11.08 -53.51 -99.92
CA LYS A 359 10.45 -54.73 -100.50
C LYS A 359 9.58 -54.46 -101.73
N ASN A 360 8.93 -53.30 -101.85
CA ASN A 360 8.16 -52.93 -103.06
C ASN A 360 9.12 -52.66 -104.23
N GLU A 361 10.25 -51.99 -103.99
CA GLU A 361 11.30 -51.75 -104.98
C GLU A 361 12.00 -53.05 -105.39
N ALA A 362 12.33 -53.93 -104.44
CA ALA A 362 12.82 -55.28 -104.75
C ALA A 362 11.83 -56.06 -105.65
N LYS A 363 10.53 -56.04 -105.32
CA LYS A 363 9.49 -56.67 -106.15
C LYS A 363 9.26 -55.99 -107.50
N ARG A 364 9.52 -54.69 -107.63
CA ARG A 364 9.53 -54.00 -108.93
C ARG A 364 10.71 -54.48 -109.79
N GLY A 365 11.86 -54.75 -109.16
CA GLY A 365 12.99 -55.45 -109.77
C GLY A 365 12.61 -56.84 -110.27
N GLU A 366 12.09 -57.71 -109.38
CA GLU A 366 11.62 -59.06 -109.73
C GLU A 366 10.59 -59.06 -110.88
N ILE A 367 9.66 -58.09 -110.89
CA ILE A 367 8.67 -57.93 -111.96
C ILE A 367 9.31 -57.47 -113.28
N GLN A 368 10.36 -56.64 -113.24
CA GLN A 368 11.07 -56.23 -114.45
C GLN A 368 11.93 -57.38 -115.00
N GLU A 369 12.66 -58.10 -114.16
CA GLU A 369 13.39 -59.31 -114.57
C GLU A 369 12.44 -60.37 -115.16
N MET A 370 11.24 -60.55 -114.59
CA MET A 370 10.21 -61.44 -115.16
C MET A 370 9.67 -60.96 -116.50
N LYS A 371 9.54 -59.64 -116.76
CA LYS A 371 9.20 -59.14 -118.11
C LYS A 371 10.30 -59.47 -119.11
N ASP A 372 11.55 -59.16 -118.76
CA ASP A 372 12.71 -59.39 -119.61
C ASP A 372 12.88 -60.89 -119.93
N LEU A 373 12.54 -61.77 -118.97
CA LEU A 373 12.49 -63.23 -119.15
C LEU A 373 11.32 -63.69 -120.04
N VAL A 374 10.13 -63.08 -119.91
CA VAL A 374 8.95 -63.36 -120.75
C VAL A 374 9.20 -62.93 -122.19
N ASP A 375 9.80 -61.77 -122.42
CA ASP A 375 10.09 -61.28 -123.77
C ASP A 375 11.24 -62.07 -124.43
N LYS A 376 12.23 -62.55 -123.65
CA LYS A 376 13.16 -63.61 -124.11
C LYS A 376 12.43 -64.87 -124.58
N LYS A 377 11.49 -65.39 -123.78
CA LYS A 377 10.76 -66.61 -124.15
C LYS A 377 9.81 -66.44 -125.34
N LYS A 378 9.27 -65.24 -125.59
CA LYS A 378 8.53 -64.96 -126.84
C LYS A 378 9.43 -65.12 -128.06
N ALA A 379 10.64 -64.53 -128.03
CA ALA A 379 11.60 -64.64 -129.13
C ALA A 379 12.05 -66.09 -129.39
N GLU A 380 12.22 -66.89 -128.32
CA GLU A 380 12.53 -68.33 -128.44
C GLU A 380 11.38 -69.13 -129.08
N VAL A 381 10.12 -68.82 -128.76
CA VAL A 381 8.93 -69.50 -129.30
C VAL A 381 8.67 -69.14 -130.77
N GLU A 382 8.92 -67.89 -131.19
CA GLU A 382 8.83 -67.52 -132.61
C GLU A 382 9.93 -68.20 -133.43
N LYS A 383 11.15 -68.29 -132.90
CA LYS A 383 12.25 -69.03 -133.55
C LYS A 383 11.93 -70.53 -133.68
N ALA A 384 11.43 -71.16 -132.62
CA ALA A 384 11.08 -72.60 -132.64
C ALA A 384 9.93 -72.96 -133.60
N ARG A 385 9.11 -71.98 -134.04
CA ARG A 385 8.05 -72.19 -135.03
C ARG A 385 8.53 -72.19 -136.48
N ALA A 386 9.73 -71.70 -136.79
CA ALA A 386 10.27 -71.69 -138.15
C ALA A 386 10.83 -73.06 -138.56
N ASP A 387 11.57 -73.72 -137.66
CA ASP A 387 12.42 -74.87 -138.03
C ASP A 387 11.68 -76.22 -138.12
N HIS A 388 10.49 -76.36 -137.52
CA HIS A 388 9.78 -77.65 -137.41
C HIS A 388 8.98 -78.05 -138.68
N LEU A 389 8.91 -77.19 -139.72
CA LEU A 389 8.09 -77.44 -140.92
C LEU A 389 8.85 -78.03 -142.12
N LEU A 390 10.13 -78.39 -141.96
CA LEU A 390 11.00 -78.85 -143.06
C LEU A 390 11.75 -80.18 -142.81
N ALA A 391 11.55 -80.81 -141.65
CA ALA A 391 12.21 -82.07 -141.27
C ALA A 391 11.32 -83.33 -141.36
N GLU A 392 10.02 -83.18 -141.69
CA GLU A 392 9.03 -84.27 -141.68
C GLU A 392 9.10 -85.21 -142.91
N ARG A 393 10.29 -85.60 -143.37
CA ARG A 393 10.42 -86.50 -144.54
C ARG A 393 11.74 -87.27 -144.71
N LYS A 394 12.00 -88.26 -143.83
CA LYS A 394 12.45 -89.63 -144.22
C LYS A 394 12.70 -90.56 -143.02
N ALA A 395 12.14 -91.77 -143.13
CA ALA A 395 12.59 -93.08 -142.64
C ALA A 395 13.23 -93.17 -141.22
N GLN A 396 12.68 -93.88 -140.23
CA GLN A 396 12.14 -95.25 -140.20
C GLN A 396 13.18 -96.34 -140.54
N GLU A 397 13.66 -97.09 -139.53
CA GLU A 397 13.32 -98.51 -139.31
C GLU A 397 13.91 -99.08 -137.98
N ALA A 398 13.38 -100.23 -137.55
CA ALA A 398 13.75 -101.09 -136.39
C ALA A 398 13.67 -100.46 -134.96
N LYS A 399 13.01 -101.04 -133.93
CA LYS A 399 12.72 -102.43 -133.47
C LYS A 399 13.94 -103.20 -132.90
N ASN A 400 13.88 -104.08 -131.89
CA ASN A 400 12.88 -104.56 -130.90
C ASN A 400 13.66 -105.42 -129.83
N GLU A 401 13.21 -105.88 -128.65
CA GLU A 401 11.98 -105.74 -127.82
C GLU A 401 12.23 -106.22 -126.36
N VAL A 402 11.42 -105.74 -125.40
CA VAL A 402 10.89 -106.44 -124.19
C VAL A 402 11.81 -107.01 -123.08
N GLY A 403 11.40 -106.78 -121.82
CA GLY A 403 11.88 -107.49 -120.61
C GLY A 403 11.08 -107.08 -119.36
N ASP A 404 10.15 -107.93 -118.90
CA ASP A 404 9.00 -107.51 -118.07
C ASP A 404 9.16 -107.74 -116.54
N LYS A 405 8.54 -106.86 -115.73
CA LYS A 405 8.26 -106.93 -114.27
C LYS A 405 9.39 -107.28 -113.27
N LYS A 406 9.69 -106.33 -112.35
CA LYS A 406 9.29 -106.47 -110.91
C LYS A 406 9.57 -105.24 -110.02
N LYS A 407 8.61 -105.02 -109.10
CA LYS A 407 8.73 -104.42 -107.75
C LYS A 407 9.26 -102.98 -107.57
N ALA A 408 8.27 -102.09 -107.47
CA ALA A 408 8.27 -100.93 -106.60
C ALA A 408 8.75 -101.24 -105.15
N GLU A 409 9.82 -100.57 -104.70
CA GLU A 409 10.26 -100.64 -103.29
C GLU A 409 10.97 -99.36 -102.77
N VAL A 410 11.01 -98.26 -103.54
CA VAL A 410 11.83 -97.05 -103.20
C VAL A 410 11.01 -95.79 -102.89
N GLU A 411 9.96 -95.46 -103.64
CA GLU A 411 9.32 -94.14 -103.53
C GLU A 411 8.46 -93.95 -102.28
N LYS A 412 7.95 -95.02 -101.66
CA LYS A 412 7.11 -94.90 -100.45
C LYS A 412 7.90 -94.46 -99.21
N ALA A 413 9.21 -94.70 -99.15
CA ALA A 413 10.02 -94.39 -97.97
C ALA A 413 10.42 -92.90 -97.84
N ARG A 414 10.38 -92.11 -98.92
CA ARG A 414 10.85 -90.71 -98.91
C ARG A 414 9.80 -89.68 -98.52
N ALA A 415 8.51 -89.99 -98.69
CA ALA A 415 7.43 -89.06 -98.32
C ALA A 415 7.24 -88.98 -96.80
N ASP A 416 7.22 -90.13 -96.11
CA ASP A 416 6.88 -90.20 -94.69
C ASP A 416 7.97 -89.62 -93.78
N HIS A 417 9.26 -89.76 -94.13
CA HIS A 417 10.37 -89.20 -93.35
C HIS A 417 10.33 -87.67 -93.30
N LEU A 418 10.16 -87.01 -94.45
CA LEU A 418 10.13 -85.54 -94.54
C LEU A 418 8.90 -84.92 -93.86
N LEU A 419 7.78 -85.66 -93.80
CA LEU A 419 6.58 -85.22 -93.09
C LEU A 419 6.73 -85.35 -91.56
N ALA A 420 7.41 -86.39 -91.08
CA ALA A 420 7.74 -86.56 -89.66
C ALA A 420 8.76 -85.51 -89.18
N GLU A 421 9.79 -85.25 -89.98
CA GLU A 421 10.88 -84.32 -89.66
C GLU A 421 10.39 -82.86 -89.54
N ARG A 422 9.46 -82.42 -90.40
CA ARG A 422 8.78 -81.12 -90.23
C ARG A 422 7.99 -81.04 -88.93
N LYS A 423 7.15 -82.03 -88.64
CA LYS A 423 6.32 -82.03 -87.41
C LYS A 423 7.15 -82.05 -86.13
N ALA A 424 8.29 -82.76 -86.13
CA ALA A 424 9.23 -82.74 -85.02
C ALA A 424 9.84 -81.35 -84.79
N GLN A 425 10.15 -80.61 -85.86
CA GLN A 425 10.71 -79.26 -85.77
C GLN A 425 9.66 -78.19 -85.39
N GLU A 426 8.43 -78.32 -85.88
CA GLU A 426 7.29 -77.45 -85.50
C GLU A 426 6.96 -77.61 -84.01
N ALA A 427 6.77 -78.84 -83.53
CA ALA A 427 6.53 -79.11 -82.10
C ALA A 427 7.68 -78.63 -81.19
N LYS A 428 8.93 -78.70 -81.68
CA LYS A 428 10.12 -78.20 -80.95
C LYS A 428 10.12 -76.67 -80.83
N ASN A 429 9.62 -75.96 -81.85
CA ASN A 429 9.47 -74.50 -81.81
C ASN A 429 8.30 -74.07 -80.91
N GLU A 430 7.17 -74.78 -80.96
CA GLU A 430 6.02 -74.53 -80.06
C GLU A 430 6.39 -74.75 -78.59
N VAL A 431 7.09 -75.85 -78.26
CA VAL A 431 7.62 -76.09 -76.91
C VAL A 431 8.65 -75.03 -76.48
N GLY A 432 9.39 -74.46 -77.43
CA GLY A 432 10.29 -73.32 -77.19
C GLY A 432 9.53 -72.06 -76.79
N LEU A 433 8.50 -71.68 -77.55
CA LEU A 433 7.62 -70.55 -77.25
C LEU A 433 6.90 -70.73 -75.91
N ILE A 434 6.30 -71.92 -75.67
CA ILE A 434 5.62 -72.24 -74.41
C ILE A 434 6.57 -72.13 -73.21
N LYS A 435 7.85 -72.53 -73.34
CA LYS A 435 8.86 -72.29 -72.30
C LYS A 435 9.16 -70.81 -72.08
N GLN A 436 9.27 -70.02 -73.14
CA GLN A 436 9.52 -68.58 -73.05
C GLN A 436 8.33 -67.83 -72.42
N ASP A 437 7.11 -68.22 -72.74
CA ASP A 437 5.89 -67.69 -72.12
C ASP A 437 5.76 -68.11 -70.66
N LEU A 438 6.10 -69.36 -70.30
CA LEU A 438 6.15 -69.82 -68.92
C LEU A 438 7.21 -69.07 -68.09
N GLU A 439 8.41 -68.82 -68.64
CA GLU A 439 9.40 -67.97 -67.97
C GLU A 439 8.91 -66.54 -67.80
N THR A 440 8.24 -65.98 -68.80
CA THR A 440 7.71 -64.60 -68.76
C THR A 440 6.57 -64.50 -67.75
N ALA A 441 5.69 -65.50 -67.69
CA ALA A 441 4.64 -65.62 -66.69
C ALA A 441 5.21 -65.79 -65.27
N ALA A 442 6.26 -66.59 -65.08
CA ALA A 442 6.93 -66.74 -63.78
C ALA A 442 7.61 -65.42 -63.31
N LYS A 443 8.27 -64.70 -64.24
CA LYS A 443 8.85 -63.37 -64.00
C LYS A 443 7.80 -62.28 -63.75
N SER A 444 6.58 -62.46 -64.28
CA SER A 444 5.43 -61.60 -63.98
C SER A 444 4.80 -61.93 -62.62
N ALA A 445 4.63 -63.21 -62.29
CA ALA A 445 4.08 -63.68 -61.02
C ALA A 445 4.95 -63.31 -59.81
N THR A 446 6.28 -63.38 -59.96
CA THR A 446 7.23 -62.90 -58.93
C THR A 446 7.09 -61.40 -58.69
N LYS A 447 7.09 -60.58 -59.75
CA LYS A 447 6.84 -59.12 -59.63
C LYS A 447 5.47 -58.79 -59.03
N SER A 448 4.43 -59.54 -59.39
CA SER A 448 3.10 -59.38 -58.80
C SER A 448 3.09 -59.67 -57.30
N ASN A 449 3.75 -60.75 -56.87
CA ASN A 449 3.91 -61.06 -55.44
C ASN A 449 4.76 -60.01 -54.70
N GLU A 450 5.83 -59.47 -55.31
CA GLU A 450 6.61 -58.36 -54.75
C GLU A 450 5.76 -57.09 -54.58
N GLN A 451 4.89 -56.77 -55.54
CA GLN A 451 3.94 -55.65 -55.43
C GLN A 451 2.87 -55.89 -54.35
N ILE A 452 2.35 -57.12 -54.21
CA ILE A 452 1.41 -57.49 -53.14
C ILE A 452 2.08 -57.41 -51.76
N GLU A 453 3.33 -57.85 -51.61
CA GLU A 453 4.14 -57.69 -50.40
C GLU A 453 4.36 -56.20 -50.06
N ALA A 454 4.67 -55.37 -51.06
CA ALA A 454 4.84 -53.93 -50.86
C ALA A 454 3.52 -53.24 -50.45
N GLN A 455 2.40 -53.60 -51.10
CA GLN A 455 1.07 -53.07 -50.75
C GLN A 455 0.64 -53.49 -49.35
N LYS A 456 0.87 -54.75 -48.93
CA LYS A 456 0.62 -55.19 -47.55
C LYS A 456 1.45 -54.39 -46.53
N LYS A 457 2.73 -54.12 -46.81
CA LYS A 457 3.61 -53.32 -45.94
C LYS A 457 3.23 -51.83 -45.91
N MET A 458 2.59 -51.31 -46.97
CA MET A 458 1.97 -49.99 -46.95
C MET A 458 0.73 -49.97 -46.07
N LEU A 459 -0.19 -50.93 -46.25
CA LEU A 459 -1.43 -51.07 -45.48
C LEU A 459 -1.18 -51.20 -43.97
N ILE A 460 -0.22 -52.05 -43.56
CA ILE A 460 0.15 -52.20 -42.15
C ILE A 460 0.66 -50.88 -41.57
N LYS A 461 1.52 -50.14 -42.29
CA LYS A 461 2.00 -48.82 -41.86
C LYS A 461 0.91 -47.75 -41.80
N GLU A 462 -0.12 -47.87 -42.62
CA GLU A 462 -1.28 -46.97 -42.63
C GLU A 462 -2.24 -47.29 -41.48
N GLU A 463 -2.41 -48.56 -41.15
CA GLU A 463 -3.13 -49.03 -39.96
C GLU A 463 -2.40 -48.65 -38.66
N GLU A 464 -1.06 -48.78 -38.60
CA GLU A 464 -0.22 -48.28 -37.50
C GLU A 464 -0.37 -46.76 -37.31
N LYS A 465 -0.33 -45.98 -38.41
CA LYS A 465 -0.59 -44.53 -38.39
C LYS A 465 -2.00 -44.22 -37.89
N SER A 466 -3.02 -44.93 -38.38
CA SER A 466 -4.42 -44.77 -37.98
C SER A 466 -4.61 -45.03 -36.47
N ASN A 467 -4.07 -46.14 -35.97
CA ASN A 467 -4.07 -46.48 -34.55
C ASN A 467 -3.31 -45.44 -33.69
N THR A 468 -2.21 -44.89 -34.21
CA THR A 468 -1.46 -43.81 -33.54
C THR A 468 -2.25 -42.50 -33.49
N LEU A 469 -2.98 -42.16 -34.56
CA LEU A 469 -3.85 -41.00 -34.64
C LEU A 469 -5.09 -41.16 -33.73
N ALA A 470 -5.67 -42.35 -33.66
CA ALA A 470 -6.75 -42.67 -32.73
C ALA A 470 -6.32 -42.47 -31.26
N ARG A 471 -5.17 -43.03 -30.86
CA ARG A 471 -4.60 -42.81 -29.51
C ARG A 471 -4.32 -41.34 -29.22
N LYS A 472 -3.76 -40.58 -30.17
CA LYS A 472 -3.55 -39.13 -30.00
C LYS A 472 -4.86 -38.36 -29.87
N LYS A 473 -5.92 -38.77 -30.57
CA LYS A 473 -7.26 -38.18 -30.47
C LYS A 473 -7.91 -38.46 -29.10
N GLU A 474 -7.69 -39.64 -28.53
CA GLU A 474 -8.14 -39.97 -27.17
C GLU A 474 -7.41 -39.11 -26.12
N ILE A 475 -6.06 -39.02 -26.21
CA ILE A 475 -5.24 -38.20 -25.29
C ILE A 475 -5.65 -36.72 -25.37
N LEU A 476 -5.78 -36.13 -26.57
CA LEU A 476 -6.21 -34.73 -26.73
C LEU A 476 -7.62 -34.47 -26.18
N LYS A 477 -8.49 -35.48 -26.18
CA LYS A 477 -9.84 -35.39 -25.61
C LYS A 477 -9.81 -35.46 -24.08
N GLU A 478 -8.93 -36.27 -23.48
CA GLU A 478 -8.65 -36.25 -22.04
C GLU A 478 -8.00 -34.92 -21.61
N GLU A 479 -7.05 -34.38 -22.37
CA GLU A 479 -6.42 -33.08 -22.10
C GLU A 479 -7.42 -31.92 -22.18
N LEU A 480 -8.33 -31.94 -23.16
CA LEU A 480 -9.42 -30.96 -23.27
C LEU A 480 -10.39 -31.04 -22.08
N GLU A 481 -10.77 -32.24 -21.65
CA GLU A 481 -11.69 -32.42 -20.52
C GLU A 481 -11.03 -32.03 -19.18
N ASN A 482 -9.76 -32.39 -18.96
CA ASN A 482 -8.96 -31.89 -17.85
C ASN A 482 -8.84 -30.35 -17.86
N THR A 483 -8.70 -29.74 -19.03
CA THR A 483 -8.65 -28.28 -19.18
C THR A 483 -10.00 -27.64 -18.88
N ARG A 484 -11.10 -28.26 -19.30
CA ARG A 484 -12.48 -27.83 -18.99
C ARG A 484 -12.75 -27.85 -17.48
N GLN A 485 -12.40 -28.94 -16.80
CA GLN A 485 -12.57 -29.07 -15.35
C GLN A 485 -11.70 -28.05 -14.58
N LYS A 486 -10.46 -27.80 -15.01
CA LYS A 486 -9.62 -26.72 -14.47
C LYS A 486 -10.24 -25.33 -14.68
N LYS A 487 -10.84 -25.07 -15.85
CA LYS A 487 -11.57 -23.82 -16.13
C LYS A 487 -12.73 -23.65 -15.16
N GLU A 488 -13.56 -24.67 -14.97
CA GLU A 488 -14.72 -24.65 -14.07
C GLU A 488 -14.31 -24.45 -12.60
N GLN A 489 -13.22 -25.08 -12.15
CA GLN A 489 -12.63 -24.84 -10.83
C GLN A 489 -12.14 -23.39 -10.66
N LEU A 490 -11.54 -22.79 -11.70
CA LEU A 490 -11.10 -21.39 -11.68
C LEU A 490 -12.29 -20.42 -11.70
N GLU A 491 -13.34 -20.69 -12.49
CA GLU A 491 -14.55 -19.86 -12.55
C GLU A 491 -15.29 -19.85 -11.20
N ASN A 492 -15.43 -21.01 -10.56
CA ASN A 492 -15.96 -21.09 -9.19
C ASN A 492 -15.10 -20.32 -8.18
N ARG A 493 -13.76 -20.45 -8.26
CA ARG A 493 -12.83 -19.72 -7.39
C ARG A 493 -12.86 -18.21 -7.60
N VAL A 494 -13.10 -17.74 -8.83
CA VAL A 494 -13.32 -16.31 -9.13
C VAL A 494 -14.65 -15.83 -8.56
N GLN A 495 -15.73 -16.63 -8.63
CA GLN A 495 -17.00 -16.28 -7.98
C GLN A 495 -16.86 -16.12 -6.46
N ASP A 496 -16.15 -17.04 -5.79
CA ASP A 496 -15.95 -16.96 -4.34
C ASP A 496 -15.03 -15.81 -3.92
N LEU A 497 -13.98 -15.52 -4.70
CA LEU A 497 -13.17 -14.30 -4.49
C LEU A 497 -14.00 -13.02 -4.67
N ASN A 498 -14.91 -12.97 -5.65
CA ASN A 498 -15.81 -11.84 -5.83
C ASN A 498 -16.82 -11.69 -4.67
N LYS A 499 -17.32 -12.80 -4.09
CA LYS A 499 -18.14 -12.76 -2.87
C LYS A 499 -17.34 -12.23 -1.68
N GLN A 500 -16.11 -12.70 -1.49
CA GLN A 500 -15.23 -12.24 -0.40
C GLN A 500 -14.87 -10.75 -0.54
N LEU A 501 -14.53 -10.29 -1.74
CA LEU A 501 -14.29 -8.87 -2.03
C LEU A 501 -15.53 -8.01 -1.75
N LYS A 502 -16.72 -8.47 -2.13
CA LYS A 502 -17.97 -7.76 -1.83
C LYS A 502 -18.17 -7.61 -0.32
N ILE A 503 -18.05 -8.70 0.44
CA ILE A 503 -18.18 -8.70 1.91
C ILE A 503 -17.14 -7.79 2.57
N GLN A 504 -15.88 -7.81 2.10
CA GLN A 504 -14.83 -6.91 2.59
C GLN A 504 -15.14 -5.44 2.29
N ASN A 505 -15.64 -5.12 1.09
CA ASN A 505 -16.02 -3.75 0.73
C ASN A 505 -17.21 -3.24 1.53
N GLU A 506 -18.22 -4.09 1.79
CA GLU A 506 -19.37 -3.76 2.63
C GLU A 506 -18.92 -3.46 4.07
N ALA A 507 -18.09 -4.33 4.67
CA ALA A 507 -17.51 -4.10 6.01
C ALA A 507 -16.56 -2.88 6.08
N MET A 508 -15.88 -2.54 4.97
CA MET A 508 -15.03 -1.34 4.90
C MET A 508 -15.87 -0.05 4.83
N MET A 509 -16.96 -0.06 4.05
CA MET A 509 -17.91 1.04 3.99
C MET A 509 -18.61 1.28 5.34
N GLU A 510 -18.99 0.20 6.03
CA GLU A 510 -19.59 0.26 7.36
C GLU A 510 -18.64 0.92 8.38
N LYS A 511 -17.37 0.50 8.42
CA LYS A 511 -16.34 1.14 9.25
C LYS A 511 -16.03 2.59 8.87
N ASN A 512 -16.06 2.95 7.59
CA ASN A 512 -15.91 4.34 7.18
C ASN A 512 -17.07 5.21 7.70
N ASN A 513 -18.30 4.68 7.73
CA ASN A 513 -19.45 5.35 8.33
C ASN A 513 -19.31 5.49 9.85
N GLU A 514 -18.79 4.48 10.56
CA GLU A 514 -18.45 4.59 11.99
C GLU A 514 -17.43 5.71 12.24
N VAL A 515 -16.32 5.73 11.48
CA VAL A 515 -15.26 6.75 11.60
C VAL A 515 -15.81 8.15 11.30
N TYR A 516 -16.66 8.30 10.27
CA TYR A 516 -17.34 9.56 9.96
C TYR A 516 -18.22 10.02 11.14
N ASN A 517 -19.06 9.13 11.68
CA ASN A 517 -19.92 9.43 12.83
C ASN A 517 -19.12 9.80 14.09
N ILE A 518 -18.00 9.13 14.35
CA ILE A 518 -17.08 9.46 15.46
C ILE A 518 -16.47 10.85 15.25
N SER A 519 -16.02 11.16 14.03
CA SER A 519 -15.47 12.47 13.66
C SER A 519 -16.49 13.60 13.86
N THR A 520 -17.72 13.43 13.33
CA THR A 520 -18.81 14.42 13.49
C THR A 520 -19.17 14.64 14.96
N ASN A 521 -19.18 13.58 15.79
CA ASN A 521 -19.41 13.70 17.23
C ASN A 521 -18.25 14.40 17.97
N LEU A 522 -17.01 14.19 17.55
CA LEU A 522 -15.84 14.91 18.08
C LEU A 522 -15.92 16.40 17.75
N GLU A 523 -16.26 16.76 16.52
CA GLU A 523 -16.36 18.15 16.09
C GLU A 523 -17.50 18.89 16.82
N SER A 524 -18.66 18.23 17.00
CA SER A 524 -19.77 18.75 17.82
C SER A 524 -19.37 18.95 19.29
N LYS A 525 -18.56 18.04 19.86
CA LYS A 525 -18.03 18.20 21.23
C LYS A 525 -17.04 19.37 21.34
N LYS A 526 -16.13 19.55 20.38
CA LYS A 526 -15.22 20.72 20.33
C LYS A 526 -16.00 22.03 20.30
N GLN A 527 -17.02 22.15 19.42
CA GLN A 527 -17.85 23.35 19.34
C GLN A 527 -18.53 23.69 20.67
N LYS A 528 -19.14 22.68 21.33
CA LYS A 528 -19.75 22.86 22.67
C LYS A 528 -18.71 23.25 23.72
N GLN A 529 -17.51 22.68 23.69
CA GLN A 529 -16.43 23.03 24.61
C GLN A 529 -15.96 24.48 24.40
N SER A 530 -15.80 24.94 23.16
CA SER A 530 -15.50 26.34 22.85
C SER A 530 -16.61 27.30 23.29
N GLN A 531 -17.89 26.94 23.15
CA GLN A 531 -19.01 27.74 23.66
C GLN A 531 -18.98 27.88 25.18
N ILE A 532 -18.70 26.79 25.91
CA ILE A 532 -18.53 26.81 27.38
C ILE A 532 -17.34 27.69 27.77
N GLU A 533 -16.24 27.64 27.02
CA GLU A 533 -15.04 28.43 27.30
C GLU A 533 -15.24 29.93 27.03
N ILE A 534 -15.97 30.29 25.96
CA ILE A 534 -16.40 31.68 25.69
C ILE A 534 -17.27 32.20 26.85
N HIS A 535 -18.33 31.49 27.24
CA HIS A 535 -19.17 31.90 28.37
C HIS A 535 -18.38 32.01 29.69
N ARG A 536 -17.37 31.15 29.89
CA ARG A 536 -16.50 31.23 31.07
C ARG A 536 -15.63 32.51 31.06
N ILE A 537 -15.13 32.92 29.89
CA ILE A 537 -14.41 34.19 29.72
C ILE A 537 -15.35 35.38 29.93
N GLU A 538 -16.58 35.34 29.41
CA GLU A 538 -17.61 36.37 29.64
C GLU A 538 -17.94 36.53 31.12
N HIS A 539 -18.14 35.42 31.85
CA HIS A 539 -18.37 35.44 33.30
C HIS A 539 -17.19 36.04 34.08
N ILE A 540 -15.94 35.75 33.69
CA ILE A 540 -14.74 36.35 34.31
C ILE A 540 -14.67 37.86 34.01
N ALA A 541 -14.96 38.28 32.78
CA ALA A 541 -15.00 39.69 32.39
C ALA A 541 -16.19 40.47 33.00
N HIS A 542 -17.27 39.78 33.37
CA HIS A 542 -18.37 40.34 34.16
C HIS A 542 -18.00 40.47 35.64
N ALA A 543 -17.38 39.45 36.23
CA ALA A 543 -16.90 39.48 37.61
C ALA A 543 -15.86 40.58 37.85
N LYS A 544 -14.92 40.79 36.92
CA LYS A 544 -13.97 41.91 36.97
C LYS A 544 -14.65 43.27 37.00
N ARG A 545 -15.63 43.52 36.11
CA ARG A 545 -16.38 44.78 36.10
C ARG A 545 -17.16 45.03 37.40
N ILE A 546 -17.66 43.97 38.05
CA ILE A 546 -18.26 44.08 39.39
C ILE A 546 -17.19 44.42 40.45
N GLN A 547 -15.99 43.83 40.39
CA GLN A 547 -14.90 44.18 41.31
C GLN A 547 -14.42 45.63 41.11
N GLU A 548 -14.33 46.10 39.86
CA GLU A 548 -14.02 47.50 39.52
C GLU A 548 -15.09 48.45 40.08
N GLN A 549 -16.38 48.17 39.85
CA GLN A 549 -17.47 48.96 40.43
C GLN A 549 -17.49 48.94 41.97
N ILE A 550 -17.19 47.81 42.60
CA ILE A 550 -17.06 47.73 44.07
C ILE A 550 -15.91 48.61 44.54
N ALA A 551 -14.75 48.58 43.88
CA ALA A 551 -13.61 49.43 44.22
C ALA A 551 -13.92 50.92 44.07
N ASP A 552 -14.61 51.32 43.00
CA ASP A 552 -15.09 52.71 42.82
C ASP A 552 -16.04 53.14 43.95
N TYR A 553 -17.01 52.29 44.32
CA TYR A 553 -17.90 52.57 45.45
C TYR A 553 -17.16 52.62 46.80
N GLN A 554 -16.15 51.75 47.00
CA GLN A 554 -15.30 51.77 48.18
C GLN A 554 -14.54 53.10 48.28
N GLN A 555 -13.92 53.55 47.18
CA GLN A 555 -13.19 54.81 47.13
C GLN A 555 -14.09 56.03 47.37
N VAL A 556 -15.33 56.01 46.87
CA VAL A 556 -16.33 57.06 47.17
C VAL A 556 -16.75 57.03 48.65
N LEU A 557 -16.94 55.85 49.24
CA LEU A 557 -17.24 55.70 50.67
C LEU A 557 -16.09 56.22 51.55
N ASP A 558 -14.85 55.80 51.29
CA ASP A 558 -13.66 56.23 52.03
C ASP A 558 -13.48 57.76 51.96
N LYS A 559 -13.72 58.35 50.78
CA LYS A 559 -13.66 59.80 50.57
C LYS A 559 -14.76 60.54 51.35
N ASN A 560 -16.01 60.09 51.26
CA ASN A 560 -17.11 60.64 52.05
C ASN A 560 -16.85 60.51 53.56
N HIS A 561 -16.18 59.44 53.99
CA HIS A 561 -15.84 59.23 55.40
C HIS A 561 -14.70 60.14 55.87
N ALA A 562 -13.73 60.45 55.00
CA ALA A 562 -12.69 61.45 55.25
C ALA A 562 -13.26 62.88 55.29
N ASP A 563 -14.18 63.22 54.37
CA ASP A 563 -14.87 64.51 54.36
C ASP A 563 -15.74 64.69 55.62
N LEU A 564 -16.38 63.62 56.13
CA LEU A 564 -17.10 63.61 57.41
C LEU A 564 -16.18 63.75 58.64
N GLU A 565 -15.01 63.11 58.63
CA GLU A 565 -13.96 63.27 59.65
C GLU A 565 -13.46 64.71 59.71
N GLN A 566 -13.24 65.34 58.54
CA GLN A 566 -12.80 66.72 58.45
C GLN A 566 -13.90 67.69 58.90
N ALA A 567 -15.15 67.52 58.44
CA ALA A 567 -16.28 68.33 58.88
C ALA A 567 -16.53 68.22 60.40
N LYS A 568 -16.26 67.07 61.02
CA LYS A 568 -16.23 66.92 62.48
C LYS A 568 -15.12 67.76 63.11
N LYS A 569 -13.88 67.63 62.66
CA LYS A 569 -12.74 68.40 63.20
C LYS A 569 -12.96 69.92 63.06
N ASP A 570 -13.50 70.36 61.93
CA ASP A 570 -13.81 71.78 61.69
C ASP A 570 -14.92 72.27 62.64
N LYS A 571 -15.96 71.45 62.89
CA LYS A 571 -17.01 71.74 63.87
C LYS A 571 -16.47 71.77 65.30
N ASP A 572 -15.72 70.76 65.71
CA ASP A 572 -15.13 70.67 67.05
C ASP A 572 -14.16 71.85 67.29
N THR A 573 -13.47 72.31 66.24
CA THR A 573 -12.63 73.51 66.29
C THR A 573 -13.45 74.80 66.41
N GLN A 574 -14.61 74.90 65.74
CA GLN A 574 -15.53 76.03 65.93
C GLN A 574 -16.17 76.07 67.32
N GLU A 575 -16.58 74.93 67.88
CA GLU A 575 -17.18 74.88 69.22
C GLU A 575 -16.15 75.21 70.33
N ASN A 576 -14.88 74.81 70.16
CA ASN A 576 -13.78 75.27 71.02
C ASN A 576 -13.37 76.73 70.80
N ALA A 577 -13.85 77.40 69.75
CA ALA A 577 -13.62 78.84 69.49
C ALA A 577 -14.81 79.73 69.93
N GLN A 578 -15.84 79.14 70.54
CA GLN A 578 -17.03 79.83 71.06
C GLN A 578 -17.21 79.66 72.59
N GLN A 579 -16.23 79.05 73.27
CA GLN A 579 -16.14 78.93 74.74
C GLN A 579 -15.00 79.78 75.29
#